data_AF-A0A2M8NLP1-F1
#
_entry.id   AF-A0A2M8NLP1-F1
#
_cell.length_a   1.000
_cell.length_b   1.000
_cell.length_c   1.000
_cell.angle_alpha   90.00
_cell.angle_beta   90.00
_cell.angle_gamma   90.00
#
_symmetry.space_group_name_H-M   'P 1'
#
loop_
_entity.id
_entity.type
_entity.pdbx_description
1 polymer ?
#
loop_
_entity_poly.entity_id
_entity_poly.type
_entity_poly.pdbx_seq_one_letter_code
_entity_poly.pdbx_strand_id
1 'polypeptide(L)'
;EEDDFYVPSIWRRQSVSNKQASEGELEPEASAKLTEQLEAFYKQAHALYQKALEMGVSKEMARLFLPGFSVYYTWVVKVDAWNLINFLRLRMANDAQYEIRVYAKAIYQAFFKPALPWTAEACEQYLFDQTIDLSP
;
A
#
# COMPACT_ATOMS: atom_id res chain seq x y z
N GLU A 1 12.33 -9.91 -1.69
CA GLU A 1 12.44 -11.14 -2.52
C GLU A 1 11.08 -11.44 -3.17
N GLU A 2 10.91 -12.43 -4.05
CA GLU A 2 9.57 -12.77 -4.61
C GLU A 2 8.62 -13.39 -3.56
N ASP A 3 9.06 -13.48 -2.31
CA ASP A 3 8.38 -14.13 -1.18
C ASP A 3 7.99 -13.16 -0.06
N ASP A 4 8.12 -11.84 -0.28
CA ASP A 4 7.64 -10.84 0.67
C ASP A 4 6.17 -10.54 0.42
N PHE A 5 5.33 -10.84 1.42
CA PHE A 5 3.91 -10.55 1.40
C PHE A 5 3.56 -9.47 2.42
N TYR A 6 2.65 -8.58 2.05
CA TYR A 6 2.09 -7.59 2.96
C TYR A 6 1.20 -8.27 4.00
N VAL A 7 1.53 -8.10 5.28
CA VAL A 7 0.69 -8.44 6.42
C VAL A 7 0.26 -7.14 7.09
N PRO A 8 -1.04 -6.83 7.17
CA PRO A 8 -1.50 -5.59 7.80
C PRO A 8 -1.29 -5.65 9.32
N SER A 9 -0.91 -4.52 9.93
CA SER A 9 -0.81 -4.39 11.39
C SER A 9 -2.17 -4.30 12.08
N ILE A 10 -3.19 -3.82 11.35
CA ILE A 10 -4.57 -3.66 11.82
C ILE A 10 -5.53 -4.14 10.74
N TRP A 11 -6.62 -4.76 11.15
CA TRP A 11 -7.72 -5.09 10.27
C TRP A 11 -8.84 -4.05 10.42
N ARG A 12 -9.27 -3.47 9.32
CA ARG A 12 -10.21 -2.34 9.30
C ARG A 12 -11.60 -2.78 8.86
N ARG A 13 -12.66 -2.14 9.38
CA ARG A 13 -14.03 -2.39 8.90
C ARG A 13 -14.29 -1.58 7.62
N GLN A 14 -15.29 -2.00 6.85
CA GLN A 14 -15.75 -1.25 5.68
C GLN A 14 -16.47 0.01 6.14
N SER A 15 -16.19 1.17 5.52
CA SER A 15 -16.90 2.40 5.86
C SER A 15 -18.37 2.36 5.44
N VAL A 16 -19.25 2.85 6.33
CA VAL A 16 -20.71 2.91 6.09
C VAL A 16 -21.06 3.98 5.04
N SER A 17 -20.35 5.10 5.03
CA SER A 17 -20.64 6.25 4.17
C SER A 17 -19.83 6.24 2.87
N ASN A 18 -18.64 5.63 2.85
CA ASN A 18 -17.78 5.57 1.69
C ASN A 18 -17.40 4.12 1.34
N LYS A 19 -17.94 3.60 0.23
CA LYS A 19 -17.70 2.24 -0.24
C LYS A 19 -16.25 1.94 -0.64
N GLN A 20 -15.42 2.97 -0.80
CA GLN A 20 -14.00 2.83 -1.16
C GLN A 20 -13.06 3.08 0.02
N ALA A 21 -13.59 3.44 1.19
CA ALA A 21 -12.81 3.69 2.39
C ALA A 21 -13.04 2.60 3.45
N SER A 22 -12.08 2.49 4.36
CA SER A 22 -12.16 1.65 5.55
C SER A 22 -12.24 2.53 6.79
N GLU A 23 -13.02 2.14 7.79
CA GLU A 23 -13.16 2.86 9.05
C GLU A 23 -13.12 1.92 10.25
N GLY A 24 -12.59 2.41 11.37
CA GLY A 24 -12.44 1.63 12.60
C GLY A 24 -11.57 0.38 12.47
N GLU A 25 -11.34 -0.27 13.60
CA GLU A 25 -10.52 -1.48 13.70
C GLU A 25 -11.35 -2.65 14.23
N LEU A 26 -11.10 -3.86 13.73
CA LEU A 26 -11.65 -5.07 14.31
C LEU A 26 -11.10 -5.30 15.72
N GLU A 27 -11.88 -5.99 16.56
CA GLU A 27 -11.47 -6.34 17.92
C GLU A 27 -10.13 -7.09 17.90
N PRO A 28 -9.24 -6.87 18.88
CA PRO A 28 -7.88 -7.42 18.87
C PRO A 28 -7.83 -8.94 18.67
N GLU A 29 -8.74 -9.69 19.29
CA GLU A 29 -8.82 -11.14 19.15
C GLU A 29 -9.16 -11.58 17.71
N ALA A 30 -10.14 -10.91 17.08
CA ALA A 30 -10.52 -11.18 15.70
C ALA A 30 -9.40 -10.81 14.72
N SER A 31 -8.75 -9.67 14.96
CA SER A 31 -7.59 -9.21 14.18
C SER A 31 -6.43 -10.21 14.27
N ALA A 32 -6.08 -10.68 15.47
CA ALA A 32 -5.01 -11.66 15.66
C ALA A 32 -5.31 -12.99 14.93
N LYS A 33 -6.56 -13.47 15.03
CA LYS A 33 -6.99 -14.69 14.35
C LYS A 33 -6.91 -14.56 12.82
N LEU A 34 -7.33 -13.42 12.27
CA LEU A 34 -7.24 -13.19 10.82
C LEU A 34 -5.80 -13.08 10.34
N THR A 35 -4.92 -12.45 11.12
CA THR A 35 -3.49 -12.40 10.83
C THR A 35 -2.87 -13.80 10.80
N GLU A 36 -3.15 -14.65 11.79
CA GLU A 36 -2.66 -16.04 11.83
C GLU A 36 -3.13 -16.83 10.60
N GLN A 37 -4.41 -16.70 10.22
CA GLN A 37 -4.96 -17.36 9.04
C GLN A 37 -4.32 -16.87 7.74
N LEU A 38 -4.05 -15.56 7.63
CA LEU A 38 -3.41 -14.97 6.47
C LEU A 38 -1.96 -15.45 6.32
N GLU A 39 -1.21 -15.50 7.41
CA GLU A 39 0.16 -16.01 7.42
C GLU A 39 0.21 -17.50 7.08
N ALA A 40 -0.71 -18.31 7.61
CA ALA A 40 -0.83 -19.73 7.26
C ALA A 40 -1.12 -19.91 5.78
N PHE A 41 -2.00 -19.08 5.20
CA PHE A 41 -2.30 -19.08 3.78
C PHE A 41 -1.07 -18.72 2.93
N TYR A 42 -0.28 -17.71 3.33
CA TYR A 42 0.96 -17.35 2.61
C TYR A 42 1.96 -18.50 2.60
N LYS A 43 2.16 -19.18 3.74
CA LYS A 43 3.03 -20.36 3.82
C LYS A 43 2.55 -21.49 2.90
N GLN A 44 1.24 -21.73 2.85
CA GLN A 44 0.66 -22.76 1.98
C GLN A 44 0.82 -22.41 0.49
N ALA A 45 0.53 -21.16 0.12
CA ALA A 45 0.68 -20.66 -1.24
C ALA A 45 2.13 -20.79 -1.73
N HIS A 46 3.09 -20.41 -0.89
CA HIS A 46 4.52 -20.55 -1.19
C HIS A 46 4.95 -22.01 -1.36
N ALA A 47 4.49 -22.91 -0.48
CA ALA A 47 4.78 -24.34 -0.62
C ALA A 47 4.23 -24.92 -1.94
N LEU A 48 3.05 -24.50 -2.38
CA LEU A 48 2.48 -24.90 -3.68
C LEU A 48 3.29 -24.34 -4.86
N TYR A 49 3.71 -23.08 -4.78
CA TYR A 49 4.60 -22.45 -5.76
C TYR A 49 5.91 -23.25 -5.91
N GLN A 50 6.60 -23.55 -4.80
CA GLN A 50 7.86 -24.32 -4.82
C GLN A 50 7.65 -25.72 -5.39
N LYS A 51 6.59 -26.42 -4.97
CA LYS A 51 6.26 -27.75 -5.51
C LYS A 51 6.01 -27.71 -7.02
N ALA A 52 5.34 -26.67 -7.54
CA ALA A 52 5.13 -26.53 -8.98
C ALA A 52 6.46 -26.34 -9.73
N LEU A 53 7.38 -25.54 -9.17
CA LEU A 53 8.72 -25.37 -9.75
C LEU A 53 9.53 -26.67 -9.74
N GLU A 54 9.49 -27.45 -8.66
CA GLU A 54 10.15 -28.76 -8.55
C GLU A 54 9.62 -29.76 -9.59
N MET A 55 8.35 -29.63 -9.98
CA MET A 55 7.73 -30.42 -11.04
C MET A 55 8.07 -29.92 -12.46
N GLY A 56 8.91 -28.89 -12.60
CA GLY A 56 9.34 -28.34 -13.89
C GLY A 56 8.33 -27.37 -14.53
N VAL A 57 7.34 -26.89 -13.78
CA VAL A 57 6.41 -25.86 -14.27
C VAL A 57 7.16 -24.54 -14.49
N SER A 58 6.77 -23.77 -15.51
CA SER A 58 7.36 -22.44 -15.75
C SER A 58 7.08 -21.50 -14.58
N LYS A 59 8.00 -20.57 -14.30
CA LYS A 59 7.83 -19.58 -13.21
C LYS A 59 6.54 -18.77 -13.35
N GLU A 60 6.16 -18.41 -14.58
CA GLU A 60 4.94 -17.66 -14.87
C GLU A 60 3.68 -18.42 -14.42
N MET A 61 3.59 -19.72 -14.72
CA MET A 61 2.46 -20.55 -14.31
C MET A 61 2.50 -20.88 -12.82
N ALA A 62 3.68 -21.13 -12.25
CA ALA A 62 3.83 -21.40 -10.82
C ALA A 62 3.36 -20.20 -9.98
N ARG A 63 3.60 -18.96 -10.45
CA ARG A 63 3.15 -17.72 -9.77
C ARG A 63 1.64 -17.63 -9.58
N LEU A 64 0.84 -18.41 -10.31
CA LEU A 64 -0.62 -18.48 -10.09
C LEU A 64 -0.99 -18.98 -8.70
N PHE A 65 -0.08 -19.68 -8.00
CA PHE A 65 -0.29 -20.09 -6.61
C PHE A 65 -0.04 -18.96 -5.60
N LEU A 66 0.67 -17.90 -5.99
CA LEU A 66 1.00 -16.80 -5.08
C LEU A 66 -0.17 -15.82 -4.95
N PRO A 67 -0.45 -15.30 -3.73
CA PRO A 67 -1.49 -14.32 -3.54
C PRO A 67 -1.12 -12.94 -4.11
N GLY A 68 -1.52 -12.69 -5.36
CA GLY A 68 -1.11 -11.51 -6.13
C GLY A 68 -1.44 -10.15 -5.50
N PHE A 69 -2.45 -10.06 -4.63
CA PHE A 69 -2.79 -8.80 -3.94
C PHE A 69 -1.93 -8.49 -2.73
N SER A 70 -1.17 -9.46 -2.23
CA SER A 70 -0.27 -9.27 -1.08
C SER A 70 1.20 -9.34 -1.44
N VAL A 71 1.57 -9.86 -2.61
CA VAL A 71 2.96 -9.87 -3.07
C VAL A 71 3.47 -8.43 -3.23
N TYR A 72 4.60 -8.13 -2.60
CA TYR A 72 5.31 -6.89 -2.90
C TYR A 72 5.93 -6.95 -4.29
N TYR A 73 5.80 -5.85 -5.03
CA TYR A 73 6.50 -5.67 -6.29
C TYR A 73 7.30 -4.37 -6.25
N THR A 74 8.41 -4.37 -6.96
CA THR A 74 9.22 -3.17 -7.17
C THR A 74 8.97 -2.64 -8.57
N TRP A 75 8.79 -1.34 -8.69
CA TRP A 75 8.60 -0.67 -9.97
C TRP A 75 9.34 0.67 -9.97
N VAL A 76 9.80 1.09 -11.15
CA VAL A 76 10.46 2.37 -11.34
C VAL A 76 9.47 3.33 -12.01
N VAL A 77 9.33 4.53 -11.44
CA VAL A 77 8.40 5.56 -11.89
C VAL A 77 9.15 6.78 -12.35
N LYS A 78 8.67 7.42 -13.42
CA LYS A 78 9.07 8.77 -13.79
C LYS A 78 7.82 9.60 -14.00
N VAL A 79 7.79 10.78 -13.39
CA VAL A 79 6.68 11.73 -13.47
C VAL A 79 7.24 13.14 -13.37
N ASP A 80 6.59 14.11 -14.03
CA ASP A 80 6.91 15.53 -13.85
C ASP A 80 6.34 16.08 -12.55
N ALA A 81 6.79 17.27 -12.16
CA ALA A 81 6.40 17.90 -10.89
C ALA A 81 4.89 18.17 -10.80
N TRP A 82 4.24 18.61 -11.88
CA TRP A 82 2.82 18.97 -11.87
C TRP A 82 1.94 17.74 -11.66
N ASN A 83 2.23 16.66 -12.39
CA ASN A 83 1.51 15.39 -12.21
C ASN A 83 1.80 14.75 -10.85
N LEU A 84 3.02 14.91 -10.32
CA LEU A 84 3.34 14.47 -8.97
C LEU A 84 2.53 15.23 -7.90
N ILE A 85 2.37 16.55 -8.03
CA ILE A 85 1.52 17.35 -7.13
C ILE A 85 0.08 16.81 -7.13
N ASN A 86 -0.49 16.55 -8.31
CA ASN A 86 -1.83 15.99 -8.41
C ASN A 86 -1.95 14.61 -7.76
N PHE A 87 -0.95 13.75 -7.94
CA PHE A 87 -0.88 12.46 -7.26
C PHE A 87 -0.83 12.62 -5.74
N LEU A 88 0.05 13.48 -5.23
CA LEU A 88 0.22 13.74 -3.80
C LEU A 88 -1.07 14.27 -3.18
N ARG A 89 -1.73 15.23 -3.83
CA ARG A 89 -3.02 15.78 -3.37
C ARG A 89 -4.08 14.68 -3.20
N LEU A 90 -4.18 13.75 -4.16
CA LEU A 90 -5.18 12.67 -4.11
C LEU A 90 -4.79 11.53 -3.16
N ARG A 91 -3.50 11.25 -2.98
CA ARG A 91 -3.04 10.07 -2.25
C ARG A 91 -2.62 10.36 -0.82
N MET A 92 -2.38 11.63 -0.46
CA MET A 92 -2.16 12.03 0.93
C MET A 92 -3.46 12.33 1.69
N ALA A 93 -4.59 12.44 0.98
CA ALA A 93 -5.89 12.68 1.58
C ALA A 93 -6.31 11.53 2.52
N ASN A 94 -7.04 11.87 3.59
CA ASN A 94 -7.45 10.94 4.65
C ASN A 94 -8.41 9.84 4.15
N ASP A 95 -9.16 10.09 3.08
CA ASP A 95 -10.05 9.14 2.43
C ASP A 95 -9.34 8.18 1.47
N ALA A 96 -8.08 8.45 1.12
CA ALA A 96 -7.26 7.50 0.36
C ALA A 96 -7.01 6.22 1.18
N GLN A 97 -6.74 5.12 0.48
CA GLN A 97 -6.35 3.89 1.14
C GLN A 97 -5.03 4.11 1.93
N TYR A 98 -4.98 3.60 3.18
CA TYR A 98 -3.83 3.79 4.07
C TYR A 98 -2.50 3.41 3.41
N GLU A 99 -2.44 2.26 2.75
CA GLU A 99 -1.23 1.74 2.12
C GLU A 99 -0.62 2.75 1.13
N ILE A 100 -1.41 3.27 0.18
CA ILE A 100 -0.90 4.24 -0.81
C ILE A 100 -0.60 5.61 -0.17
N ARG A 101 -1.31 5.97 0.90
CA ARG A 101 -1.05 7.21 1.65
C ARG A 101 0.31 7.20 2.32
N VAL A 102 0.73 6.08 2.90
CA VAL A 102 2.08 5.95 3.49
C VAL A 102 3.15 6.18 2.42
N TYR A 103 3.01 5.59 1.23
CA TYR A 103 3.93 5.84 0.11
C TYR A 103 3.91 7.30 -0.34
N ALA A 104 2.73 7.91 -0.48
CA ALA A 104 2.61 9.30 -0.89
C ALA A 104 3.27 10.26 0.12
N LYS A 105 3.07 10.05 1.43
CA LYS A 105 3.73 10.81 2.50
C LYS A 105 5.25 10.64 2.44
N ALA A 106 5.74 9.41 2.25
CA ALA A 106 7.18 9.15 2.11
C ALA A 106 7.76 9.85 0.87
N ILE A 107 7.07 9.80 -0.28
CA ILE A 107 7.48 10.51 -1.49
C ILE A 107 7.54 12.02 -1.25
N TYR A 108 6.54 12.57 -0.57
CA TYR A 108 6.48 13.98 -0.23
C TYR A 108 7.65 14.43 0.64
N GLN A 109 7.86 13.75 1.76
CA GLN A 109 8.85 14.14 2.78
C GLN A 109 10.28 13.85 2.33
N ALA A 110 10.54 12.70 1.71
CA ALA A 110 11.90 12.27 1.38
C ALA A 110 12.43 12.84 0.06
N PHE A 111 11.54 13.15 -0.90
CA PHE A 111 11.95 13.55 -2.25
C PHE A 111 11.37 14.89 -2.69
N PHE A 112 10.03 15.05 -2.66
CA PHE A 112 9.39 16.23 -3.24
C PHE A 112 9.74 17.51 -2.49
N LYS A 113 9.56 17.53 -1.16
CA LYS A 113 9.81 18.70 -0.32
C LYS A 113 11.29 19.10 -0.28
N PRO A 114 12.26 18.17 -0.17
CA PRO A 114 13.68 18.50 -0.28
C PRO A 114 14.10 19.00 -1.66
N ALA A 115 13.54 18.46 -2.74
CA ALA A 115 13.93 18.83 -4.11
C ALA A 115 13.28 20.14 -4.59
N LEU A 116 12.05 20.43 -4.18
CA LEU A 116 11.24 21.57 -4.66
C LEU A 116 10.61 22.35 -3.48
N PRO A 117 11.42 22.94 -2.58
CA PRO A 117 10.91 23.49 -1.31
C PRO A 117 9.89 24.62 -1.49
N TRP A 118 10.13 25.57 -2.40
CA TRP A 118 9.18 26.66 -2.65
C TRP A 118 7.88 26.20 -3.30
N THR A 119 7.96 25.18 -4.17
CA THR A 119 6.77 24.58 -4.78
C THR A 119 5.98 23.82 -3.72
N ALA A 120 6.65 23.08 -2.82
CA ALA A 120 6.01 22.40 -1.72
C ALA A 120 5.28 23.38 -0.79
N GLU A 121 5.91 24.49 -0.40
CA GLU A 121 5.28 25.56 0.37
C GLU A 121 4.03 26.11 -0.32
N ALA A 122 4.10 26.41 -1.62
CA ALA A 122 2.94 26.85 -2.39
C ALA A 122 1.84 25.78 -2.48
N CYS A 123 2.20 24.50 -2.59
CA CYS A 123 1.23 23.40 -2.60
C CYS A 123 0.52 23.29 -1.24
N GLU A 124 1.26 23.33 -0.13
CA GLU A 124 0.70 23.31 1.23
C GLU A 124 -0.27 24.49 1.46
N GLN A 125 0.03 25.66 0.90
CA GLN A 125 -0.80 26.86 1.08
C GLN A 125 -2.04 26.90 0.17
N TYR A 126 -1.93 26.46 -1.08
CA TYR A 126 -2.95 26.74 -2.10
C TYR A 126 -3.62 25.50 -2.70
N LEU A 127 -3.00 24.31 -2.60
CA LEU A 127 -3.47 23.10 -3.29
C LEU A 127 -3.85 21.97 -2.36
N PHE A 128 -3.21 21.86 -1.20
CA PHE A 128 -3.52 20.87 -0.19
C PHE A 128 -4.59 21.44 0.75
N ASP A 129 -5.68 20.69 0.92
CA ASP A 129 -6.78 21.09 1.78
C ASP A 129 -6.70 20.39 3.15
N GLN A 130 -7.71 20.63 3.99
CA GLN A 130 -7.78 20.08 5.34
C GLN A 130 -7.87 18.55 5.40
N THR A 131 -8.09 17.88 4.27
CA THR A 131 -8.12 16.41 4.22
C THR A 131 -6.72 15.80 4.18
N ILE A 132 -5.68 16.60 3.98
CA ILE A 132 -4.29 16.15 3.91
C ILE A 132 -3.59 16.46 5.23
N ASP A 133 -3.18 15.39 5.90
CA ASP A 133 -2.37 15.48 7.12
C ASP A 133 -0.87 15.50 6.78
N LEU A 134 -0.23 16.65 7.02
CA LEU A 134 1.18 16.91 6.78
C LEU A 134 2.07 16.64 8.01
N SER A 135 1.50 16.13 9.10
CA SER A 135 2.29 15.77 10.27
C SER A 135 3.34 14.69 9.94
N PRO A 136 4.51 14.72 10.64
CA PRO A 136 5.59 13.77 10.41
C PRO A 136 5.19 12.31 10.61
#